data_AF-B7QNE3-F1
#
_entry.id   AF-B7QNE3-F1
#
_cell.length_a   1.000
_cell.length_b   1.000
_cell.length_c   1.000
_cell.angle_alpha   90.00
_cell.angle_beta   90.00
_cell.angle_gamma   90.00
#
_symmetry.space_group_name_H-M   'P 1'
#
loop_
_entity.id
_entity.type
_entity.pdbx_description
1 polymer ?
#
loop_
_entity_poly.entity_id
_entity_poly.type
_entity_poly.pdbx_seq_one_letter_code
_entity_poly.pdbx_strand_id
1 'polypeptide(L)' 'EPPQREPPPYRLSEWESGGDNCWFCGRRYHPREVCPALHSQCFRCTKMGHFAVVCRSRQSPPTSFPRDQRP' A
#
# COMPACT_ATOMS: atom_id res chain seq x y z
N GLU A 1 18.81 -35.77 -18.20
CA GLU A 1 17.92 -34.77 -17.57
C GLU A 1 18.71 -33.98 -16.52
N PRO A 2 18.63 -32.64 -16.47
CA PRO A 2 19.34 -31.88 -15.45
C PRO A 2 18.57 -31.94 -14.10
N PRO A 3 19.27 -32.06 -12.95
CA PRO A 3 18.62 -32.16 -11.65
C PRO A 3 17.97 -30.82 -11.27
N GLN A 4 16.69 -30.87 -10.91
CA GLN A 4 15.90 -29.74 -10.42
C GLN A 4 16.56 -29.22 -9.12
N ARG A 5 17.13 -28.02 -9.15
CA ARG A 5 17.62 -27.35 -7.94
C ARG A 5 16.43 -26.78 -7.19
N GLU A 6 16.00 -27.46 -6.12
CA GLU A 6 14.94 -26.99 -5.22
C GLU A 6 15.43 -25.72 -4.49
N PRO A 7 14.68 -24.60 -4.54
CA PRO A 7 15.01 -23.42 -3.75
C PRO A 7 14.85 -23.73 -2.25
N PRO A 8 15.64 -23.11 -1.36
CA PRO A 8 15.59 -23.40 0.07
C PRO A 8 14.24 -22.99 0.69
N PRO A 9 13.75 -23.70 1.74
CA PRO A 9 12.43 -23.48 2.33
C PRO A 9 12.25 -22.12 3.03
N TYR A 10 13.25 -21.24 3.01
CA TYR A 10 13.27 -20.01 3.81
C TYR A 10 13.29 -18.70 3.01
N ARG A 11 13.11 -18.71 1.68
CA ARG A 11 12.78 -17.46 0.94
C ARG A 11 11.32 -17.38 0.53
N LEU A 12 10.42 -17.89 1.36
CA LEU A 12 9.01 -17.54 1.32
C LEU A 12 8.79 -16.15 1.96
N SER A 13 9.34 -15.13 1.32
CA SER A 13 9.03 -13.75 1.69
C SER A 13 9.23 -12.81 0.52
N GLU A 14 8.79 -13.16 -0.70
CA GLU A 14 8.86 -12.17 -1.79
C GLU A 14 7.86 -12.28 -2.95
N TRP A 15 7.00 -13.31 -3.14
CA TRP A 15 6.20 -13.26 -4.39
C TRP A 15 4.75 -13.76 -4.46
N GLU A 16 4.18 -14.64 -3.63
CA GLU A 16 2.75 -15.00 -3.80
C GLU A 16 1.93 -14.79 -2.53
N SER A 17 1.39 -13.57 -2.38
CA SER A 17 0.12 -13.30 -1.69
C SER A 17 -0.35 -11.91 -2.10
N GLY A 18 -1.10 -11.86 -3.19
CA GLY A 18 -1.67 -10.63 -3.71
C GLY A 18 -2.59 -9.96 -2.68
N GLY A 19 -2.49 -8.63 -2.60
CA GLY A 19 -3.66 -7.79 -2.41
C GLY A 19 -4.13 -7.48 -0.99
N ASP A 20 -3.73 -8.23 0.04
CA ASP A 20 -4.36 -8.08 1.36
C ASP A 20 -3.52 -7.25 2.34
N ASN A 21 -3.05 -6.09 1.91
CA ASN A 21 -2.51 -5.09 2.84
C ASN A 21 -3.52 -3.96 3.00
N CYS A 22 -3.88 -3.64 4.24
CA CYS A 22 -4.77 -2.54 4.54
C CYS A 22 -4.20 -1.24 4.00
N TRP A 23 -4.91 -0.63 3.06
CA TRP A 23 -4.49 0.61 2.40
C TRP A 23 -4.28 1.76 3.40
N PHE A 24 -5.00 1.77 4.52
CA PHE A 24 -4.94 2.85 5.51
C PHE A 24 -3.75 2.75 6.46
N CYS A 25 -3.23 1.55 6.73
CA CYS A 25 -2.13 1.38 7.69
C CYS A 25 -0.89 0.67 7.12
N GLY A 26 -0.99 0.05 5.94
CA GLY A 26 0.10 -0.70 5.31
C GLY A 26 0.39 -2.06 5.96
N ARG A 27 -0.44 -2.53 6.89
CA ARG A 27 -0.34 -3.85 7.53
C ARG A 27 -1.25 -4.86 6.83
N ARG A 28 -1.44 -6.06 7.39
CA ARG A 28 -2.42 -7.05 6.93
C ARG A 28 -3.82 -6.46 6.73
N TYR A 29 -4.57 -6.98 5.76
CA TYR A 29 -5.96 -6.64 5.49
C TYR A 29 -6.81 -6.83 6.74
N HIS A 30 -7.69 -5.87 7.00
CA HIS A 30 -8.64 -5.90 8.09
C HIS A 30 -9.75 -4.88 7.84
N PRO A 31 -10.93 -5.05 8.46
CA PRO A 31 -12.01 -4.08 8.35
C PRO A 31 -11.61 -2.73 8.94
N ARG A 32 -12.24 -1.67 8.45
CA ARG A 32 -11.89 -0.30 8.83
C ARG A 32 -12.10 -0.02 10.31
N GLU A 33 -13.08 -0.67 10.94
CA GLU A 33 -13.40 -0.54 12.38
C GLU A 33 -12.27 -1.02 13.30
N VAL A 34 -11.51 -2.05 12.90
CA VAL A 34 -10.37 -2.56 13.67
C VAL A 34 -9.05 -1.92 13.23
N CYS A 35 -9.08 -1.04 12.24
CA CYS A 35 -7.88 -0.43 11.71
C CYS A 35 -7.28 0.55 12.74
N PRO A 36 -6.04 0.33 13.21
CA PRO A 36 -5.41 1.26 14.14
C PRO A 36 -5.20 2.64 13.51
N ALA A 37 -5.11 2.70 12.18
CA ALA A 37 -4.97 3.96 11.48
C ALA A 37 -6.27 4.79 11.45
N LEU A 38 -7.44 4.22 11.77
CA LEU A 38 -8.73 4.91 11.78
C LEU A 38 -8.71 6.13 12.72
N HIS A 39 -8.26 5.91 13.95
CA HIS A 39 -8.15 6.94 14.99
C HIS A 39 -6.74 7.53 15.11
N SER A 40 -5.83 7.15 14.22
CA SER A 40 -4.47 7.68 14.24
C SER A 40 -4.35 8.89 13.32
N GLN A 41 -3.67 9.92 13.82
CA GLN A 41 -3.30 11.07 13.02
C GLN A 41 -2.05 10.76 12.20
N CYS A 42 -2.11 11.06 10.91
CA CYS A 42 -0.96 10.96 10.03
C CYS A 42 0.07 12.05 10.39
N PHE A 43 1.26 11.66 10.80
CA PHE A 43 2.36 12.58 11.09
C PHE A 43 2.86 13.39 9.87
N ARG A 44 2.47 13.00 8.64
CA ARG A 44 2.92 13.67 7.40
C ARG A 44 1.97 14.79 6.96
N CYS A 45 0.66 14.59 7.09
CA CYS A 45 -0.37 15.51 6.58
C CYS A 45 -1.41 15.90 7.64
N THR A 46 -1.20 15.48 8.89
CA THR A 46 -2.04 15.75 10.07
C THR A 46 -3.51 15.33 9.94
N LYS A 47 -3.86 14.54 8.90
CA LYS A 47 -5.20 13.96 8.70
C LYS A 47 -5.34 12.63 9.44
N MET A 48 -6.52 12.34 9.97
CA MET A 48 -6.81 11.05 10.60
C MET A 48 -7.23 10.00 9.57
N GLY A 49 -7.16 8.73 9.97
CA GLY A 49 -7.63 7.62 9.15
C GLY A 49 -6.57 6.92 8.33
N HIS A 50 -5.29 7.32 8.43
CA HIS A 50 -4.18 6.63 7.79
C HIS A 50 -2.84 6.91 8.48
N PHE A 51 -1.84 6.05 8.25
CA PHE A 51 -0.47 6.27 8.74
C PHE A 51 0.41 7.04 7.75
N ALA A 52 1.47 7.65 8.28
CA ALA A 52 2.51 8.33 7.50
C ALA A 52 3.15 7.44 6.42
N VAL A 53 3.20 6.11 6.66
CA VAL A 53 3.78 5.12 5.75
C VAL A 53 2.97 4.94 4.46
N VAL A 54 1.64 5.10 4.50
CA VAL A 54 0.74 5.02 3.33
C VAL A 54 0.28 6.40 2.85
N CYS A 55 0.79 7.47 3.47
CA CYS A 55 0.34 8.83 3.20
C CYS A 55 0.72 9.26 1.79
N ARG A 56 -0.30 9.54 0.95
CA ARG A 56 -0.12 10.01 -0.44
C ARG A 56 -0.04 11.52 -0.57
N SER A 57 -0.21 12.30 0.51
CA SER A 57 -0.26 13.77 0.46
C SER A 57 1.05 14.45 0.02
N ARG A 58 2.18 13.74 -0.07
CA ARG A 58 3.44 14.28 -0.62
C ARG A 58 3.65 13.98 -2.12
N GLN A 59 2.75 13.23 -2.74
CA GLN A 59 2.72 13.12 -4.20
C GLN A 59 1.82 14.24 -4.72
N SER A 60 2.44 15.38 -5.02
CA SER A 60 1.85 16.40 -5.88
C SER A 60 1.37 15.75 -7.18
N PRO A 61 0.34 16.32 -7.82
CA PRO A 61 -1.00 15.74 -8.00
C PRO A 61 -0.98 14.48 -8.90
N PRO A 62 -2.08 13.72 -9.03
CA PRO A 62 -2.26 13.05 -10.31
C PRO A 62 -2.07 14.14 -11.35
N THR A 63 -1.28 13.90 -12.38
CA THR A 63 -1.36 14.71 -13.58
C THR A 63 -2.83 14.66 -14.04
N SER A 64 -3.67 15.55 -13.49
CA SER A 64 -4.70 16.22 -14.23
C SER A 64 -3.93 16.96 -15.29
N PHE A 65 -3.46 16.24 -16.30
CA PHE A 65 -3.52 16.78 -17.64
C PHE A 65 -4.98 17.22 -17.75
N PRO A 66 -5.30 18.53 -17.77
CA PRO A 66 -6.62 18.93 -18.21
C PRO A 66 -6.70 18.34 -19.61
N ARG A 67 -7.54 17.31 -19.76
CA ARG A 67 -7.69 16.57 -21.00
C ARG A 67 -7.90 17.62 -22.08
N ASP A 68 -6.89 17.75 -22.95
CA ASP A 68 -6.80 18.71 -24.03
C ASP A 68 -8.19 19.05 -24.57
N GLN A 69 -8.51 20.35 -24.56
CA GLN A 69 -9.63 20.91 -25.29
C GLN A 69 -9.56 20.39 -26.72
N ARG A 70 -10.44 19.43 -27.06
CA ARG A 70 -10.66 19.04 -28.45
C ARG A 70 -11.29 20.24 -29.17
N PRO A 71 -10.80 20.60 -30.36
CA PRO A 71 -11.37 21.68 -31.17
C PRO A 71 -12.82 21.40 -31.55
#